data_AF-A0A7R9SYE3-F1
#
_entry.id   AF-A0A7R9SYE3-F1
#
_cell.length_a   1.000
_cell.length_b   1.000
_cell.length_c   1.000
_cell.angle_alpha   90.00
_cell.angle_beta   90.00
_cell.angle_gamma   90.00
#
_symmetry.space_group_name_H-M   'P 1'
#
loop_
_entity.id
_entity.type
_entity.pdbx_description
1 polymer ?
#
loop_
_entity_poly.entity_id
_entity_poly.type
_entity_poly.pdbx_seq_one_letter_code
_entity_poly.pdbx_strand_id
1 'polypeptide(L)'
;LPRGHSRSRADTMPLLTSYVFTNNRGGVGKSTLLFQLASTYAQMHPHLNVAIFDFSIQADVSISFLGGTQEPSADTPKARTLGAQRMAALRPENTGPGIIEALMEAETSGGGG
;
A
#
# COMPACT_ATOMS: atom_id res chain seq x y z
N LEU A 1 -4.72 -30.60 15.87
CA LEU A 1 -5.84 -29.68 16.20
C LEU A 1 -5.31 -28.26 16.20
N PRO A 2 -5.57 -27.42 15.20
CA PRO A 2 -5.19 -26.01 15.27
C PRO A 2 -6.22 -25.23 16.10
N ARG A 3 -5.73 -24.44 17.06
CA ARG A 3 -6.54 -23.58 17.94
C ARG A 3 -7.04 -22.36 17.16
N GLY A 4 -8.35 -22.11 17.22
CA GLY A 4 -8.97 -20.89 16.71
C GLY A 4 -8.49 -19.68 17.50
N HIS A 5 -7.85 -18.74 16.80
CA HIS A 5 -7.52 -17.43 17.36
C HIS A 5 -8.72 -16.51 17.09
N SER A 6 -9.55 -16.31 18.11
CA SER A 6 -10.56 -15.26 18.11
C SER A 6 -9.83 -13.92 18.24
N ARG A 7 -9.75 -13.14 17.15
CA ARG A 7 -9.24 -11.77 17.20
C ARG A 7 -10.30 -10.89 17.84
N SER A 8 -9.96 -10.23 18.94
CA SER A 8 -10.88 -9.33 19.64
C SER A 8 -11.04 -8.01 18.86
N ARG A 9 -12.22 -7.39 18.95
CA ARG A 9 -12.55 -6.06 18.38
C ARG A 9 -11.60 -4.91 18.77
N ALA A 10 -10.68 -5.12 19.72
CA ALA A 10 -9.64 -4.17 20.12
C ALA A 10 -8.39 -4.21 19.22
N ASP A 11 -8.29 -5.15 18.28
CA ASP A 11 -7.19 -5.27 17.31
C ASP A 11 -7.40 -4.38 16.07
N THR A 12 -8.51 -3.63 16.01
CA THR A 12 -8.74 -2.61 15.00
C THR A 12 -7.78 -1.46 15.27
N MET A 13 -6.62 -1.42 14.60
CA MET A 13 -5.72 -0.28 14.69
C MET A 13 -6.45 0.96 14.15
N PRO A 14 -6.85 1.91 15.01
CA PRO A 14 -7.47 3.13 14.53
C PRO A 14 -6.45 3.89 13.68
N LEU A 15 -6.93 4.58 12.65
CA LEU A 15 -6.09 5.47 11.85
C LEU A 15 -5.56 6.59 12.76
N LEU A 16 -4.31 6.46 13.20
CA LEU A 16 -3.70 7.33 14.21
C LEU A 16 -3.64 8.79 13.74
N THR A 17 -3.24 8.99 12.48
CA THR A 17 -3.14 10.32 11.84
C THR A 17 -3.12 10.16 10.33
N SER A 18 -3.59 11.18 9.60
CA SER A 18 -3.62 11.21 8.13
C SER A 18 -3.04 12.51 7.61
N TYR A 19 -2.20 12.43 6.59
CA TYR A 19 -1.57 13.56 5.92
C TYR A 19 -1.82 13.49 4.42
N VAL A 20 -2.09 14.64 3.81
CA VAL A 20 -2.37 14.75 2.36
C VAL A 20 -1.37 15.70 1.71
N PHE A 21 -0.70 15.22 0.66
CA PHE A 21 0.22 16.00 -0.14
C PHE A 21 -0.51 16.49 -1.40
N THR A 22 -0.91 17.76 -1.42
CA THR A 22 -1.64 18.36 -2.53
C THR A 22 -0.93 19.60 -3.08
N ASN A 23 -0.92 19.73 -4.42
CA ASN A 23 -0.45 20.90 -5.14
C ASN A 23 -0.89 20.76 -6.60
N ASN A 24 -1.48 21.82 -7.12
CA ASN A 24 -2.09 21.94 -8.44
C ASN A 24 -1.05 21.88 -9.58
N ARG A 25 0.24 22.09 -9.26
CA ARG A 25 1.34 22.04 -10.24
C ARG A 25 2.01 20.67 -10.23
N GLY A 26 2.09 20.05 -11.40
CA GLY A 26 2.91 18.85 -11.65
C GLY A 26 4.42 19.15 -11.55
N GLY A 27 5.23 18.14 -11.21
CA GLY A 27 6.69 18.26 -11.22
C GLY A 27 7.33 19.07 -10.09
N VAL A 28 6.58 19.48 -9.07
CA VAL A 28 7.09 20.24 -7.90
C VAL A 28 7.68 19.37 -6.79
N GLY A 29 7.78 18.05 -7.00
CA GLY A 29 8.39 17.12 -6.05
C GLY A 29 7.47 16.56 -4.95
N LYS A 30 6.13 16.70 -5.04
CA LYS A 30 5.18 16.12 -4.07
C LYS A 30 5.40 14.62 -3.84
N SER A 31 5.42 13.86 -4.93
CA SER A 31 5.53 12.39 -4.90
C SER A 31 6.89 11.96 -4.34
N THR A 32 7.94 12.70 -4.70
CA THR A 32 9.29 12.52 -4.16
C THR A 32 9.35 12.78 -2.66
N LEU A 33 8.77 13.90 -2.20
CA LEU A 33 8.73 14.25 -0.78
C LEU A 33 7.93 13.23 0.03
N LEU A 34 6.76 12.81 -0.47
CA LEU A 34 5.94 11.78 0.16
C LEU A 34 6.71 10.44 0.25
N PHE A 35 7.37 10.02 -0.83
CA PHE A 35 8.17 8.81 -0.84
C PHE A 35 9.27 8.84 0.22
N GLN A 36 10.06 9.91 0.27
CA GLN A 36 11.13 10.07 1.24
C GLN A 36 10.59 10.12 2.67
N LEU A 37 9.60 10.97 2.94
CA LEU A 37 9.07 11.16 4.29
C LEU A 37 8.43 9.89 4.84
N ALA A 38 7.55 9.24 4.07
CA ALA A 38 6.88 8.04 4.53
C ALA A 38 7.87 6.87 4.73
N SER A 39 8.88 6.74 3.86
CA SER A 39 9.93 5.73 4.02
C SER A 39 10.76 5.97 5.28
N THR A 40 11.22 7.21 5.51
CA THR A 40 11.98 7.56 6.70
C THR A 40 11.15 7.41 7.97
N TYR A 41 9.88 7.82 7.95
CA TYR A 41 8.98 7.66 9.10
C TYR A 41 8.74 6.19 9.45
N ALA A 42 8.45 5.33 8.45
CA ALA A 42 8.28 3.90 8.67
C ALA A 42 9.57 3.24 9.23
N GLN A 43 10.75 3.66 8.76
CA GLN A 43 12.03 3.17 9.28
C GLN A 43 12.31 3.60 10.73
N MET A 44 11.98 4.85 11.07
CA MET A 44 12.16 5.37 12.44
C MET A 44 11.13 4.80 13.43
N HIS A 45 9.97 4.36 12.95
CA HIS A 45 8.87 3.85 13.77
C HIS A 45 8.45 2.43 13.33
N PRO A 46 9.31 1.41 13.48
CA PRO A 46 9.06 0.06 12.95
C PRO A 46 7.89 -0.69 13.60
N HIS A 47 7.34 -0.15 14.69
CA HIS A 47 6.18 -0.67 15.40
C HIS A 47 4.85 -0.08 14.88
N LEU A 48 4.91 0.91 13.97
CA LEU A 48 3.75 1.55 13.39
C LEU A 48 3.56 1.09 11.95
N ASN A 49 2.31 0.84 11.57
CA ASN A 49 1.94 0.60 10.18
C ASN A 49 1.76 1.94 9.47
N VAL A 50 2.47 2.13 8.36
CA VAL A 50 2.35 3.32 7.50
C VAL A 50 1.67 2.91 6.20
N ALA A 51 0.48 3.46 5.96
CA ALA A 51 -0.28 3.24 4.73
C ALA A 51 -0.16 4.45 3.80
N ILE A 52 -0.04 4.20 2.50
CA ILE A 52 0.02 5.24 1.47
C ILE A 52 -1.10 5.00 0.47
N PHE A 53 -1.87 6.06 0.21
CA PHE A 53 -2.93 6.08 -0.78
C PHE A 53 -2.54 7.02 -1.90
N ASP A 54 -2.41 6.49 -3.12
CA ASP A 54 -2.02 7.24 -4.30
C ASP A 54 -3.26 7.56 -5.15
N PHE A 55 -3.60 8.84 -5.21
CA PHE A 55 -4.71 9.37 -6.02
C PHE A 55 -4.23 10.11 -7.27
N SER A 56 -2.93 10.01 -7.61
CA SER A 56 -2.41 10.61 -8.83
C SER A 56 -2.83 9.79 -10.06
N ILE A 57 -3.20 10.47 -11.15
CA ILE A 57 -3.57 9.80 -12.41
C ILE A 57 -2.41 8.97 -12.96
N GLN A 58 -1.17 9.39 -12.70
CA GLN A 58 0.05 8.76 -13.20
C GLN A 58 0.66 7.73 -12.25
N ALA A 59 0.06 7.51 -11.08
CA ALA A 59 0.55 6.59 -10.05
C ALA A 59 2.00 6.88 -9.62
N ASP A 60 2.39 8.16 -9.57
CA ASP A 60 3.80 8.60 -9.38
C ASP A 60 4.42 8.04 -8.09
N VAL A 61 3.64 8.05 -7.01
CA VAL A 61 4.08 7.55 -5.70
C VAL A 61 4.12 6.03 -5.70
N SER A 62 3.12 5.40 -6.30
CA SER A 62 3.07 3.94 -6.45
C SER A 62 4.27 3.42 -7.23
N ILE A 63 4.67 4.09 -8.31
CA ILE A 63 5.88 3.75 -9.08
C ILE A 63 7.11 3.80 -8.19
N SER A 64 7.25 4.85 -7.37
CA SER A 64 8.40 5.02 -6.48
C SER A 64 8.48 3.91 -5.42
N PHE A 65 7.37 3.58 -4.76
CA PHE A 65 7.33 2.52 -3.73
C PHE A 65 7.41 1.10 -4.31
N LEU A 66 6.93 0.91 -5.53
CA LEU A 66 6.97 -0.38 -6.23
C LEU A 66 8.23 -0.51 -7.09
N GLY A 67 9.35 0.11 -6.71
CA GLY A 67 10.65 -0.15 -7.32
C GLY A 67 10.86 0.40 -8.73
N GLY A 68 10.17 1.50 -9.08
CA GLY A 68 10.32 2.23 -10.33
C GLY A 68 9.73 1.51 -11.54
N THR A 69 9.67 2.17 -12.69
CA THR A 69 9.33 1.56 -13.99
C THR A 69 10.53 0.83 -14.57
N GLN A 70 10.34 -0.46 -14.92
CA GLN A 70 11.33 -1.23 -15.68
C GLN A 70 11.04 -1.11 -17.18
N GLU A 71 12.11 -1.07 -17.97
CA GLU A 71 12.02 -1.08 -19.43
C GLU A 71 11.30 -2.36 -19.93
N PRO A 72 10.46 -2.27 -20.98
CA PRO A 72 9.85 -3.43 -21.60
C PRO A 72 10.92 -4.40 -22.11
N SER A 73 10.69 -5.70 -21.92
CA SER A 73 11.51 -6.78 -22.49
C SER A 73 10.68 -7.61 -23.46
N ALA A 74 11.32 -8.48 -24.24
CA ALA A 74 10.64 -9.36 -25.19
C ALA A 74 9.50 -10.19 -24.53
N ASP A 75 9.67 -10.56 -23.26
CA ASP A 75 8.68 -11.33 -22.50
C ASP A 75 7.64 -10.45 -21.79
N THR A 76 7.92 -9.16 -21.60
CA THR A 76 7.05 -8.21 -20.89
C THR A 76 6.83 -6.94 -21.74
N PRO A 77 5.88 -6.96 -22.69
CA PRO A 77 5.73 -5.92 -23.70
C PRO A 77 5.17 -4.58 -23.17
N LYS A 78 4.84 -4.49 -21.88
CA LYS A 78 4.43 -3.24 -21.22
C LYS A 78 5.36 -2.95 -20.05
N ALA A 79 5.85 -1.71 -19.97
CA ALA A 79 6.59 -1.24 -18.81
C ALA A 79 5.76 -1.49 -17.54
N ARG A 80 6.35 -2.19 -16.57
CA ARG A 80 5.74 -2.52 -15.29
C ARG A 80 6.69 -2.13 -14.18
N THR A 81 6.14 -1.81 -13.02
CA THR A 81 7.00 -1.57 -11.86
C THR A 81 7.56 -2.88 -11.33
N LEU A 82 8.77 -2.85 -10.76
CA LEU A 82 9.38 -4.07 -10.17
C LEU A 82 8.47 -4.67 -9.10
N GLY A 83 7.80 -3.83 -8.33
CA GLY A 83 6.80 -4.19 -7.35
C GLY A 83 5.56 -4.80 -7.99
N ALA A 84 5.06 -4.30 -9.13
CA ALA A 84 3.95 -4.96 -9.84
C ALA A 84 4.32 -6.38 -10.31
N GLN A 85 5.55 -6.57 -10.78
CA GLN A 85 6.06 -7.90 -11.15
C GLN A 85 6.18 -8.83 -9.94
N ARG A 86 6.71 -8.32 -8.82
CA ARG A 86 6.82 -9.09 -7.57
C ARG A 86 5.46 -9.41 -6.96
N MET A 87 4.51 -8.49 -7.01
CA MET A 87 3.15 -8.68 -6.51
C MET A 87 2.39 -9.75 -7.30
N ALA A 88 2.57 -9.81 -8.62
CA ALA A 88 2.02 -10.89 -9.44
C ALA A 88 2.59 -12.27 -9.09
N ALA A 89 3.76 -12.33 -8.46
CA ALA A 89 4.41 -13.55 -7.98
C ALA A 89 4.14 -13.87 -6.50
N LEU A 90 3.52 -12.95 -5.75
CA LEU A 90 3.19 -13.16 -4.34
C LEU A 90 1.86 -13.90 -4.18
N ARG A 91 1.71 -14.63 -3.06
CA ARG A 91 0.45 -15.28 -2.73
C ARG A 91 -0.64 -14.22 -2.47
N PRO A 92 -1.84 -14.34 -3.08
CA PRO A 92 -2.87 -13.31 -3.07
C PRO A 92 -3.19 -12.74 -1.68
N GLU A 93 -3.20 -13.60 -0.66
CA GLU A 93 -3.50 -13.26 0.74
C GLU A 93 -2.53 -12.25 1.38
N ASN A 94 -1.34 -12.06 0.81
CA ASN A 94 -0.31 -11.13 1.31
C ASN A 94 -0.13 -9.90 0.41
N THR A 95 -1.00 -9.72 -0.59
CA THR A 95 -0.94 -8.57 -1.49
C THR A 95 -1.84 -7.44 -0.99
N GLY A 96 -1.55 -6.19 -1.37
CA GLY A 96 -2.41 -5.03 -1.07
C GLY A 96 -3.90 -5.27 -1.38
N PRO A 97 -4.27 -5.79 -2.56
CA PRO A 97 -5.64 -6.19 -2.85
C PRO A 97 -6.18 -7.26 -1.89
N GLY A 98 -5.41 -8.32 -1.59
CA GLY A 98 -5.84 -9.35 -0.62
C GLY A 98 -5.95 -8.84 0.82
N ILE A 99 -5.10 -7.88 1.20
CA ILE A 99 -5.17 -7.17 2.49
C ILE A 99 -6.41 -6.29 2.52
N ILE A 100 -6.72 -5.56 1.44
CA ILE A 100 -7.92 -4.73 1.33
C ILE A 100 -9.17 -5.61 1.29
N GLU A 101 -9.17 -6.73 0.59
CA GLU A 101 -10.28 -7.67 0.52
C GLU A 101 -10.53 -8.31 1.89
N ALA A 102 -9.48 -8.71 2.61
CA ALA A 102 -9.59 -9.17 4.00
C ALA A 102 -10.07 -8.06 4.96
N LEU A 103 -9.66 -6.81 4.76
CA LEU A 103 -10.15 -5.66 5.54
C LEU A 103 -11.62 -5.37 5.23
N MET A 104 -12.00 -5.39 3.96
CA MET A 104 -13.38 -5.19 3.51
C MET A 104 -14.29 -6.30 4.04
N GLU A 105 -13.90 -7.57 3.91
CA GLU A 105 -14.64 -8.71 4.46
C GLU A 105 -14.80 -8.61 5.98
N ALA A 106 -13.77 -8.15 6.70
CA ALA A 106 -13.83 -7.90 8.14
C ALA A 106 -14.80 -6.75 8.50
N GLU A 107 -14.94 -5.74 7.64
CA GLU A 107 -15.93 -4.66 7.83
C GLU A 107 -17.36 -5.13 7.54
N THR A 108 -17.60 -5.89 6.46
CA THR A 108 -18.95 -6.39 6.13
C THR A 108 -19.48 -7.41 7.13
N SER A 109 -18.60 -8.22 7.72
CA SER A 109 -18.98 -9.19 8.74
C SER A 109 -19.17 -8.59 10.15
N GLY A 110 -18.87 -7.30 10.33
CA GLY A 110 -19.05 -6.54 11.58
C GLY A 110 -20.36 -5.74 11.71
N GLY A 111 -21.22 -5.72 10.68
CA GLY A 111 -22.42 -4.88 10.58
C GLY A 111 -23.75 -5.51 11.04
N GLY A 112 -23.74 -6.73 11.59
CA GLY A 112 -24.94 -7.40 12.11
C GLY A 112 -25.00 -7.36 13.63
N GLY A 113 -25.52 -6.26 14.19
CA GLY A 113 -25.87 -6.11 15.60
C GLY A 113 -27.20 -5.39 15.74
#